data_AF-A0A914B3K7-F1
#
_entry.id   AF-A0A914B3K7-F1
#
_cell.length_a   1.000
_cell.length_b   1.000
_cell.length_c   1.000
_cell.angle_alpha   90.00
_cell.angle_beta   90.00
_cell.angle_gamma   90.00
#
_symmetry.space_group_name_H-M   'P 1'
#
loop_
_entity.id
_entity.type
_entity.pdbx_description
1 polymer ?
#
loop_
_entity_poly.entity_id
_entity_poly.type
_entity_poly.pdbx_seq_one_letter_code
_entity_poly.pdbx_strand_id
1 'polypeptide(L)'
;MQRVFNAVMATESEFGQIGRALQVVLQRTEAAWQSRNENVSRESPNLRLVAVTKTKPKEMVLEAYKHGQKNFGENYVQELVEKSNDEELLKACNEIRWHFIGHLQTNKVKKVLESPNLYMVETVDSLKLANELNKTWQKLAKGRRLKVMVQINTSGEEQKHGVSPSECCDLYDHVRQNCSALDVVGIMTIGAFDHDLSKGPNPDFQTLIQCREAICSKFGLAKEAIELSMGMSNDFEHAIEVGSTNIRVGSTIFGARNYKPKVEVAQQDPVEKASKEQAPSERHGESSHQDHISGMANLAL
;
A
#
# COMPACT_ATOMS: atom_id res chain seq x y z
N MET A 1 2.92 0.71 40.76
CA MET A 1 3.26 2.11 40.40
C MET A 1 4.51 2.22 39.53
N GLN A 2 5.68 1.69 39.92
CA GLN A 2 6.92 1.82 39.13
C GLN A 2 6.86 1.27 37.69
N ARG A 3 6.20 0.12 37.47
CA ARG A 3 6.03 -0.47 36.12
C ARG A 3 5.13 0.36 35.21
N VAL A 4 4.10 1.00 35.77
CA VAL A 4 3.20 1.89 35.02
C VAL A 4 3.92 3.20 34.70
N PHE A 5 4.67 3.74 35.66
CA PHE A 5 5.50 4.93 35.47
C PHE A 5 6.58 4.74 34.39
N ASN A 6 7.30 3.60 34.42
CA ASN A 6 8.32 3.30 33.40
C ASN A 6 7.72 3.05 32.01
N ALA A 7 6.51 2.46 31.92
CA ALA A 7 5.81 2.32 30.64
C ALA A 7 5.37 3.67 30.07
N VAL A 8 4.84 4.57 30.92
CA VAL A 8 4.43 5.93 30.53
C VAL A 8 5.65 6.77 30.08
N MET A 9 6.77 6.69 30.80
CA MET A 9 8.02 7.37 30.42
C MET A 9 8.63 6.81 29.13
N ALA A 10 8.56 5.49 28.92
CA ALA A 10 8.99 4.86 27.66
C ALA A 10 8.12 5.35 26.48
N THR A 11 6.81 5.47 26.68
CA THR A 11 5.90 6.00 25.66
C THR A 11 6.13 7.48 25.38
N GLU A 12 6.36 8.33 26.38
CA GLU A 12 6.68 9.75 26.16
C GLU A 12 8.02 9.94 25.41
N SER A 13 9.02 9.11 25.71
CA SER A 13 10.30 9.09 24.99
C SER A 13 10.15 8.61 23.54
N GLU A 14 9.32 7.59 23.29
CA GLU A 14 9.09 7.02 21.96
C GLU A 14 8.25 7.97 21.08
N PHE A 15 7.23 8.63 21.63
CA PHE A 15 6.43 9.63 20.91
C PHE A 15 7.22 10.92 20.65
N GLY A 16 8.03 11.40 21.61
CA GLY A 16 8.95 12.53 21.39
C GLY A 16 10.02 12.26 20.31
N GLN A 17 10.27 10.99 19.95
CA GLN A 17 11.12 10.64 18.80
C GLN A 17 10.39 10.82 17.46
N ILE A 18 9.07 10.63 17.39
CA ILE A 18 8.29 10.77 16.15
C ILE A 18 8.34 12.20 15.65
N GLY A 19 8.12 13.18 16.53
CA GLY A 19 8.22 14.60 16.17
C GLY A 19 9.59 14.94 15.58
N ARG A 20 10.67 14.51 16.23
CA ARG A 20 12.03 14.71 15.73
C ARG A 20 12.29 14.00 14.41
N ALA A 21 11.88 12.73 14.29
CA ALA A 21 12.04 11.96 13.06
C ALA A 21 11.29 12.57 11.88
N LEU A 22 10.06 13.06 12.11
CA LEU A 22 9.28 13.78 11.12
C LEU A 22 9.99 15.07 10.68
N GLN A 23 10.52 15.87 11.62
CA GLN A 23 11.26 17.09 11.28
C GLN A 23 12.51 16.78 10.45
N VAL A 24 13.24 15.71 10.77
CA VAL A 24 14.39 15.25 9.97
C VAL A 24 13.95 14.86 8.55
N VAL A 25 12.84 14.14 8.39
CA VAL A 25 12.32 13.79 7.06
C VAL A 25 11.89 15.04 6.29
N LEU A 26 11.25 16.02 6.94
CA LEU A 26 10.87 17.28 6.30
C LEU A 26 12.11 18.07 5.84
N GLN A 27 13.17 18.13 6.65
CA GLN A 27 14.44 18.76 6.26
C GLN A 27 15.10 18.05 5.07
N ARG A 28 15.14 16.72 5.07
CA ARG A 28 15.65 15.93 3.93
C ARG A 28 14.81 16.12 2.67
N THR A 29 13.50 16.23 2.83
CA THR A 29 12.54 16.51 1.75
C THR A 29 12.83 17.88 1.11
N GLU A 30 13.02 18.91 1.94
CA GLU A 30 13.38 20.26 1.47
C GLU A 30 14.75 20.28 0.77
N ALA A 31 15.76 19.62 1.36
CA ALA A 31 17.08 19.53 0.75
C ALA A 31 17.03 18.85 -0.62
N ALA A 32 16.32 17.71 -0.73
CA ALA A 32 16.14 17.01 -2.00
C ALA A 32 15.34 17.85 -3.03
N TRP A 33 14.36 18.64 -2.56
CA TRP A 33 13.63 19.57 -3.41
C TRP A 33 14.55 20.64 -4.02
N GLN A 34 15.45 21.22 -3.22
CA GLN A 34 16.41 22.20 -3.71
C GLN A 34 17.43 21.60 -4.68
N SER A 35 17.78 20.33 -4.48
CA SER A 35 18.69 19.55 -5.33
C SER A 35 18.02 18.93 -6.57
N ARG A 36 16.77 19.27 -6.89
CA ARG A 36 16.07 18.77 -8.08
C ARG A 36 16.86 19.00 -9.36
N ASN A 37 16.86 17.97 -10.20
CA ASN A 37 17.48 17.98 -11.52
C ASN A 37 16.95 19.14 -12.36
N GLU A 38 17.81 19.75 -13.17
CA GLU A 38 17.49 20.95 -13.97
C GLU A 38 16.28 20.76 -14.90
N ASN A 39 16.07 19.54 -15.39
CA ASN A 39 14.96 19.18 -16.27
C ASN A 39 13.63 18.93 -15.55
N VAL A 40 13.59 19.04 -14.22
CA VAL A 40 12.39 18.87 -13.40
C VAL A 40 11.85 20.25 -13.04
N SER A 41 10.59 20.52 -13.42
CA SER A 41 9.94 21.77 -13.08
C SER A 41 9.95 22.01 -11.57
N ARG A 42 10.43 23.19 -11.17
CA ARG A 42 10.38 23.71 -9.81
C ARG A 42 9.05 24.43 -9.52
N GLU A 43 8.21 24.60 -10.53
CA GLU A 43 6.92 25.28 -10.40
C GLU A 43 5.81 24.37 -9.85
N SER A 44 6.06 23.06 -9.76
CA SER A 44 5.11 22.10 -9.17
C SER A 44 4.85 22.44 -7.70
N PRO A 45 3.70 23.05 -7.33
CA PRO A 45 3.64 23.85 -6.11
C PRO A 45 3.50 23.02 -4.82
N ASN A 46 3.39 21.68 -4.88
CA ASN A 46 3.07 20.89 -3.69
C ASN A 46 3.72 19.51 -3.69
N LEU A 47 5.00 19.42 -3.31
CA LEU A 47 5.56 18.16 -2.84
C LEU A 47 4.83 17.74 -1.56
N ARG A 48 4.23 16.55 -1.59
CA ARG A 48 3.47 15.99 -0.48
C ARG A 48 4.24 14.88 0.20
N LEU A 49 4.51 15.05 1.50
CA LEU A 49 4.92 13.95 2.37
C LEU A 49 3.67 13.23 2.89
N VAL A 50 3.48 11.98 2.51
CA VAL A 50 2.47 11.07 3.07
C VAL A 50 3.12 10.21 4.13
N ALA A 51 2.77 10.45 5.39
CA ALA A 51 3.27 9.68 6.53
C ALA A 51 2.53 8.34 6.62
N VAL A 52 3.21 7.23 6.36
CA VAL A 52 2.60 5.90 6.26
C VAL A 52 2.51 5.25 7.63
N THR A 53 1.28 5.10 8.13
CA THR A 53 0.98 4.68 9.50
C THR A 53 0.41 3.26 9.60
N LYS A 54 0.46 2.49 8.52
CA LYS A 54 0.07 1.07 8.53
C LYS A 54 0.78 0.32 9.66
N THR A 55 0.06 -0.52 10.40
CA THR A 55 0.53 -1.27 11.57
C THR A 55 0.96 -0.42 12.77
N LYS A 56 0.80 0.91 12.70
CA LYS A 56 1.11 1.83 13.81
C LYS A 56 -0.16 2.22 14.57
N PRO A 57 -0.08 2.37 15.90
CA PRO A 57 -1.23 2.73 16.71
C PRO A 57 -1.59 4.21 16.53
N LYS A 58 -2.81 4.60 16.92
CA LYS A 58 -3.34 5.96 16.66
C LYS A 58 -2.55 7.06 17.37
N GLU A 59 -1.89 6.74 18.47
CA GLU A 59 -1.08 7.67 19.26
C GLU A 59 0.09 8.21 18.43
N MET A 60 0.63 7.41 17.50
CA MET A 60 1.66 7.87 16.56
C MET A 60 1.10 8.85 15.53
N VAL A 61 -0.16 8.68 15.11
CA VAL A 61 -0.86 9.62 14.23
C VAL A 61 -1.08 10.94 14.95
N LEU A 62 -1.60 10.88 16.19
CA LEU A 62 -1.79 12.05 17.06
C LEU A 62 -0.50 12.83 17.23
N GLU A 63 0.60 12.14 17.54
CA GLU A 63 1.88 12.79 17.74
C GLU A 63 2.40 13.44 16.45
N ALA A 64 2.45 12.72 15.32
CA ALA A 64 2.85 13.31 14.05
C ALA A 64 1.98 14.52 13.65
N TYR A 65 0.68 14.47 13.94
CA TYR A 65 -0.24 15.58 13.69
C TYR A 65 0.06 16.82 14.52
N LYS A 66 0.42 16.67 15.81
CA LYS A 66 0.87 17.80 16.65
C LYS A 66 2.10 18.51 16.09
N HIS A 67 2.93 17.78 15.34
CA HIS A 67 4.10 18.32 14.63
C HIS A 67 3.79 18.77 13.19
N GLY A 68 2.51 18.98 12.86
CA GLY A 68 2.06 19.59 11.61
C GLY A 68 1.79 18.62 10.46
N GLN A 69 1.98 17.31 10.64
CA GLN A 69 1.68 16.33 9.60
C GLN A 69 0.18 16.22 9.36
N LYS A 70 -0.25 16.36 8.09
CA LYS A 70 -1.67 16.27 7.72
C LYS A 70 -1.99 15.11 6.78
N ASN A 71 -1.06 14.68 5.93
CA ASN A 71 -1.32 13.60 4.96
C ASN A 71 -0.84 12.27 5.54
N PHE A 72 -1.76 11.33 5.71
CA PHE A 72 -1.47 10.02 6.29
C PHE A 72 -1.85 8.90 5.34
N GLY A 73 -0.99 7.89 5.22
CA GLY A 73 -1.16 6.77 4.30
C GLY A 73 -1.51 5.48 5.04
N GLU A 74 -2.59 4.82 4.62
CA GLU A 74 -2.98 3.50 5.12
C GLU A 74 -3.05 2.46 4.01
N ASN A 75 -2.59 1.25 4.32
CA ASN A 75 -2.60 0.13 3.38
C ASN A 75 -3.77 -0.82 3.61
N TYR A 76 -4.29 -0.89 4.83
CA TYR A 76 -5.31 -1.86 5.22
C TYR A 76 -6.64 -1.15 5.43
N VAL A 77 -7.68 -1.63 4.76
CA VAL A 77 -9.03 -1.06 4.83
C VAL A 77 -9.51 -0.96 6.28
N GLN A 78 -9.28 -2.00 7.07
CA GLN A 78 -9.70 -2.04 8.47
C GLN A 78 -8.99 -0.99 9.31
N GLU A 79 -7.67 -0.85 9.18
CA GLU A 79 -6.92 0.18 9.92
C GLU A 79 -7.33 1.59 9.52
N LEU A 80 -7.57 1.85 8.23
CA LEU A 80 -8.09 3.14 7.78
C LEU A 80 -9.45 3.44 8.41
N VAL A 81 -10.38 2.49 8.36
CA VAL A 81 -11.72 2.67 8.93
C VAL A 81 -11.65 2.92 10.44
N GLU A 82 -10.85 2.13 11.17
CA GLU A 82 -10.66 2.29 12.60
C GLU A 82 -10.07 3.65 12.95
N LYS A 83 -8.97 4.07 12.31
CA LYS A 83 -8.31 5.35 12.60
C LYS A 83 -9.14 6.55 12.16
N SER A 84 -9.80 6.48 11.00
CA SER A 84 -10.62 7.59 10.49
C SER A 84 -11.94 7.80 11.25
N ASN A 85 -12.43 6.79 11.98
CA ASN A 85 -13.63 6.89 12.81
C ASN A 85 -13.32 6.95 14.32
N ASP A 86 -12.04 6.95 14.71
CA ASP A 86 -11.66 7.10 16.11
C ASP A 86 -12.06 8.50 16.61
N GLU A 87 -12.78 8.54 17.74
CA GLU A 87 -13.36 9.78 18.24
C GLU A 87 -12.31 10.83 18.61
N GLU A 88 -11.15 10.39 19.10
CA GLU A 88 -10.08 11.29 19.51
C GLU A 88 -9.40 11.90 18.30
N LEU A 89 -9.09 11.09 17.28
CA LEU A 89 -8.57 11.58 16.00
C LEU A 89 -9.54 12.54 15.31
N LEU A 90 -10.84 12.24 15.32
CA LEU A 90 -11.85 13.14 14.74
C LEU A 90 -11.93 14.49 15.45
N LYS A 91 -11.77 14.52 16.79
CA LYS A 91 -11.82 15.75 17.59
C LYS A 91 -10.51 16.54 17.52
N ALA A 92 -9.38 15.87 17.68
CA ALA A 92 -8.07 16.51 17.80
C ALA A 92 -7.39 16.77 16.44
N CYS A 93 -7.70 15.97 15.41
CA CYS A 93 -7.00 15.95 14.13
C CYS A 93 -7.93 16.16 12.93
N ASN A 94 -8.80 17.17 13.01
CA ASN A 94 -9.86 17.40 12.02
C ASN A 94 -9.35 17.74 10.60
N GLU A 95 -8.09 18.14 10.44
CA GLU A 95 -7.47 18.44 9.14
C GLU A 95 -6.71 17.26 8.50
N ILE A 96 -6.77 16.06 9.10
CA ILE A 96 -6.16 14.88 8.48
C ILE A 96 -6.67 14.69 7.06
N ARG A 97 -5.78 14.24 6.19
CA ARG A 97 -6.04 13.84 4.81
C ARG A 97 -5.60 12.39 4.67
N TRP A 98 -6.55 11.47 4.66
CA TRP A 98 -6.24 10.06 4.52
C TRP A 98 -6.00 9.69 3.05
N HIS A 99 -4.88 9.04 2.79
CA HIS A 99 -4.52 8.42 1.52
C HIS A 99 -4.67 6.91 1.67
N PHE A 100 -5.50 6.28 0.85
CA PHE A 100 -5.49 4.83 0.73
C PHE A 100 -4.44 4.42 -0.30
N ILE A 101 -3.40 3.73 0.17
CA ILE A 101 -2.21 3.37 -0.61
C ILE A 101 -1.95 1.85 -0.63
N GLY A 102 -2.95 1.06 -0.22
CA GLY A 102 -2.93 -0.40 -0.32
C GLY A 102 -3.74 -0.91 -1.51
N HIS A 103 -3.58 -2.18 -1.85
CA HIS A 103 -4.41 -2.80 -2.88
C HIS A 103 -5.89 -2.78 -2.46
N LEU A 104 -6.75 -2.25 -3.33
CA LEU A 104 -8.17 -2.07 -3.05
C LEU A 104 -9.02 -3.09 -3.81
N GLN A 105 -9.54 -4.07 -3.08
CA GLN A 105 -10.52 -4.99 -3.65
C GLN A 105 -11.87 -4.29 -3.85
N THR A 106 -12.56 -4.56 -4.96
CA THR A 106 -13.82 -3.90 -5.33
C THR A 106 -14.91 -4.05 -4.27
N ASN A 107 -14.98 -5.20 -3.58
CA ASN A 107 -15.95 -5.45 -2.49
C ASN A 107 -15.66 -4.66 -1.20
N LYS A 108 -14.51 -3.98 -1.09
CA LYS A 108 -14.14 -3.14 0.06
C LYS A 108 -14.21 -1.64 -0.25
N VAL A 109 -14.46 -1.26 -1.51
CA VAL A 109 -14.54 0.13 -1.97
C VAL A 109 -15.44 0.96 -1.06
N LYS A 110 -16.69 0.52 -0.83
CA LYS A 110 -17.65 1.26 0.00
C LYS A 110 -17.09 1.61 1.39
N LYS A 111 -16.42 0.65 2.06
CA LYS A 111 -15.85 0.87 3.39
C LYS A 111 -14.76 1.95 3.40
N VAL A 112 -13.88 1.93 2.40
CA VAL A 112 -12.86 2.97 2.25
C VAL A 112 -13.51 4.32 2.00
N LEU A 113 -14.46 4.40 1.07
CA LEU A 113 -15.09 5.66 0.66
C LEU A 113 -15.99 6.30 1.73
N GLU A 114 -16.49 5.52 2.69
CA GLU A 114 -17.24 6.03 3.85
C GLU A 114 -16.35 6.65 4.93
N SER A 115 -15.02 6.41 4.87
CA SER A 115 -14.07 6.91 5.87
C SER A 115 -14.06 8.45 5.91
N PRO A 116 -14.25 9.07 7.09
CA PRO A 116 -14.11 10.51 7.25
C PRO A 116 -12.76 11.00 6.75
N ASN A 117 -12.73 12.20 6.16
CA ASN A 117 -11.50 12.82 5.69
C ASN A 117 -10.65 12.00 4.70
N LEU A 118 -11.26 11.02 4.00
CA LEU A 118 -10.61 10.35 2.87
C LEU A 118 -10.27 11.38 1.80
N TYR A 119 -8.98 11.60 1.57
CA TYR A 119 -8.49 12.60 0.63
C TYR A 119 -8.25 12.01 -0.75
N MET A 120 -7.63 10.82 -0.82
CA MET A 120 -7.18 10.21 -2.08
C MET A 120 -7.12 8.68 -2.02
N VAL A 121 -7.34 8.02 -3.16
CA VAL A 121 -7.01 6.61 -3.38
C VAL A 121 -5.92 6.51 -4.44
N GLU A 122 -4.74 6.03 -4.09
CA GLU A 122 -3.57 6.07 -5.00
C GLU A 122 -3.37 4.77 -5.81
N THR A 123 -4.25 3.79 -5.62
CA THR A 123 -4.05 2.39 -6.03
C THR A 123 -5.05 1.91 -7.09
N VAL A 124 -5.51 2.79 -7.97
CA VAL A 124 -6.41 2.39 -9.06
C VAL A 124 -5.62 1.61 -10.11
N ASP A 125 -5.83 0.30 -10.17
CA ASP A 125 -5.06 -0.63 -11.00
C ASP A 125 -5.89 -1.33 -12.09
N SER A 126 -7.17 -0.98 -12.24
CA SER A 126 -8.04 -1.61 -13.23
C SER A 126 -9.28 -0.77 -13.56
N LEU A 127 -9.84 -0.98 -14.75
CA LEU A 127 -11.12 -0.37 -15.17
C LEU A 127 -12.25 -0.75 -14.20
N LYS A 128 -12.24 -2.00 -13.73
CA LYS A 128 -13.23 -2.52 -12.79
C LYS A 128 -13.20 -1.75 -11.47
N LEU A 129 -12.01 -1.51 -10.92
CA LEU A 129 -11.85 -0.75 -9.68
C LEU A 129 -12.23 0.73 -9.88
N ALA A 130 -11.79 1.36 -10.97
CA ALA A 130 -12.16 2.72 -11.33
C ALA A 130 -13.68 2.92 -11.42
N ASN A 131 -14.37 2.01 -12.13
CA ASN A 131 -15.82 2.07 -12.28
C ASN A 131 -16.56 1.89 -10.95
N GLU A 132 -16.11 0.98 -10.09
CA GLU A 132 -16.75 0.77 -8.78
C GLU A 132 -16.52 1.95 -7.81
N LEU A 133 -15.30 2.53 -7.82
CA LEU A 133 -15.00 3.77 -7.11
C LEU A 133 -15.91 4.91 -7.56
N ASN A 134 -16.01 5.13 -8.87
CA ASN A 134 -16.86 6.18 -9.45
C ASN A 134 -18.33 6.00 -9.04
N LYS A 135 -18.89 4.82 -9.29
CA LYS A 135 -20.29 4.48 -8.99
C LYS A 135 -20.60 4.65 -7.50
N THR A 136 -19.71 4.21 -6.62
CA THR A 136 -19.94 4.30 -5.17
C THR A 136 -19.77 5.72 -4.67
N TRP A 137 -18.78 6.47 -5.15
CA TRP A 137 -18.59 7.86 -4.76
C TRP A 137 -19.76 8.76 -5.18
N GLN A 138 -20.34 8.54 -6.36
CA GLN A 138 -21.57 9.21 -6.81
C GLN A 138 -22.72 8.99 -5.81
N LYS A 139 -22.92 7.75 -5.34
CA LYS A 139 -23.99 7.41 -4.38
C LYS A 139 -23.80 8.04 -3.02
N LEU A 140 -22.56 8.24 -2.58
CA LEU A 140 -22.26 8.87 -1.29
C LEU A 140 -22.47 10.39 -1.30
N ALA A 141 -22.69 11.01 -2.47
CA ALA A 141 -23.06 12.41 -2.64
C ALA A 141 -22.21 13.41 -1.83
N LYS A 142 -20.88 13.19 -1.77
CA LYS A 142 -19.93 13.98 -0.97
C LYS A 142 -19.67 15.41 -1.51
N GLY A 143 -20.37 15.83 -2.58
CA GLY A 143 -20.28 17.19 -3.15
C GLY A 143 -18.94 17.56 -3.80
N ARG A 144 -18.00 16.62 -3.94
CA ARG A 144 -16.70 16.81 -4.59
C ARG A 144 -16.29 15.57 -5.36
N ARG A 145 -15.36 15.70 -6.30
CA ARG A 145 -14.70 14.55 -6.94
C ARG A 145 -13.67 13.92 -6.00
N LEU A 146 -13.56 12.60 -6.03
CA LEU A 146 -12.54 11.87 -5.29
C LEU A 146 -11.22 11.90 -6.05
N LYS A 147 -10.14 12.36 -5.43
CA LYS A 147 -8.82 12.30 -6.03
C LYS A 147 -8.35 10.85 -6.12
N VAL A 148 -7.88 10.45 -7.28
CA VAL A 148 -7.33 9.12 -7.51
C VAL A 148 -6.02 9.20 -8.29
N MET A 149 -5.18 8.19 -8.10
CA MET A 149 -4.02 7.95 -8.96
C MET A 149 -4.09 6.56 -9.58
N VAL A 150 -3.56 6.43 -10.79
CA VAL A 150 -3.40 5.14 -11.46
C VAL A 150 -2.13 4.47 -10.98
N GLN A 151 -2.22 3.25 -10.48
CA GLN A 151 -1.07 2.45 -10.07
C GLN A 151 -0.49 1.71 -11.27
N ILE A 152 0.81 1.88 -11.49
CA ILE A 152 1.55 1.25 -12.58
C ILE A 152 2.57 0.29 -11.96
N ASN A 153 2.61 -0.94 -12.46
CA ASN A 153 3.63 -1.90 -12.11
C ASN A 153 4.88 -1.64 -12.96
N THR A 154 5.80 -0.82 -12.43
CA THR A 154 7.04 -0.45 -13.13
C THR A 154 8.14 -1.50 -13.00
N SER A 155 8.03 -2.46 -12.06
CA SER A 155 9.11 -3.40 -11.78
C SER A 155 9.05 -4.67 -12.63
N GLY A 156 7.96 -4.89 -13.38
CA GLY A 156 7.76 -6.07 -14.23
C GLY A 156 7.50 -7.37 -13.47
N GLU A 157 7.38 -7.32 -12.14
CA GLU A 157 7.09 -8.49 -11.30
C GLU A 157 5.60 -8.82 -11.34
N GLU A 158 5.22 -9.99 -11.86
CA GLU A 158 3.80 -10.39 -12.06
C GLU A 158 2.97 -10.40 -10.76
N GLN A 159 3.62 -10.65 -9.62
CA GLN A 159 2.97 -10.65 -8.30
C GLN A 159 2.60 -9.26 -7.79
N LYS A 160 3.08 -8.18 -8.41
CA LYS A 160 2.80 -6.80 -7.97
C LYS A 160 1.58 -6.23 -8.66
N HIS A 161 0.79 -5.50 -7.89
CA HIS A 161 -0.39 -4.78 -8.39
C HIS A 161 -0.01 -3.57 -9.24
N GLY A 162 -0.95 -3.16 -10.10
CA GLY A 162 -0.79 -2.07 -11.05
C GLY A 162 -0.94 -2.55 -12.48
N VAL A 163 -1.37 -1.65 -13.36
CA VAL A 163 -1.37 -1.92 -14.81
C VAL A 163 0.06 -1.92 -15.35
N SER A 164 0.29 -2.60 -16.47
CA SER A 164 1.58 -2.51 -17.14
C SER A 164 1.83 -1.06 -17.64
N PRO A 165 3.10 -0.66 -17.85
CA PRO A 165 3.42 0.63 -18.47
C PRO A 165 2.72 0.85 -19.82
N SER A 166 2.52 -0.21 -20.61
CA SER A 166 1.79 -0.15 -21.90
C SER A 166 0.30 0.18 -21.75
N GLU A 167 -0.32 -0.21 -20.64
CA GLU A 167 -1.76 -0.02 -20.38
C GLU A 167 -2.05 1.29 -19.61
N CYS A 168 -1.01 2.00 -19.16
CA CYS A 168 -1.19 3.17 -18.30
C CYS A 168 -2.04 4.28 -18.93
N CYS A 169 -1.84 4.54 -20.22
CA CYS A 169 -2.57 5.56 -20.96
C CYS A 169 -4.07 5.25 -21.02
N ASP A 170 -4.41 3.98 -21.22
CA ASP A 170 -5.80 3.56 -21.44
C ASP A 170 -6.59 3.59 -20.13
N LEU A 171 -5.99 3.13 -19.03
CA LEU A 171 -6.61 3.26 -17.71
C LEU A 171 -6.72 4.72 -17.27
N TYR A 172 -5.67 5.53 -17.47
CA TYR A 172 -5.71 6.96 -17.13
C TYR A 172 -6.84 7.69 -17.88
N ASP A 173 -6.95 7.46 -19.18
CA ASP A 173 -7.99 8.09 -19.99
C ASP A 173 -9.39 7.60 -19.63
N HIS A 174 -9.54 6.31 -19.32
CA HIS A 174 -10.82 5.78 -18.86
C HIS A 174 -11.30 6.48 -17.58
N VAL A 175 -10.42 6.68 -16.61
CA VAL A 175 -10.78 7.43 -15.39
C VAL A 175 -11.14 8.87 -15.74
N ARG A 176 -10.35 9.52 -16.60
CA ARG A 176 -10.55 10.91 -17.00
C ARG A 176 -11.89 11.13 -17.72
N GLN A 177 -12.29 10.23 -18.62
CA GLN A 177 -13.45 10.37 -19.50
C GLN A 177 -14.73 9.77 -18.93
N ASN A 178 -14.63 8.60 -18.29
CA ASN A 178 -15.80 7.79 -17.92
C ASN A 178 -16.14 7.84 -16.43
N CYS A 179 -15.25 8.38 -15.59
CA CYS A 179 -15.44 8.43 -14.14
C CYS A 179 -15.69 9.86 -13.64
N SER A 180 -16.87 10.40 -13.91
CA SER A 180 -17.23 11.80 -13.61
C SER A 180 -17.13 12.20 -12.13
N ALA A 181 -17.19 11.25 -11.20
CA ALA A 181 -17.06 11.48 -9.77
C ALA A 181 -15.64 11.30 -9.24
N LEU A 182 -14.70 10.87 -10.10
CA LEU A 182 -13.28 10.75 -9.79
C LEU A 182 -12.51 11.89 -10.45
N ASP A 183 -11.42 12.29 -9.83
CA ASP A 183 -10.44 13.25 -10.32
C ASP A 183 -9.10 12.54 -10.41
N VAL A 184 -8.68 12.16 -11.62
CA VAL A 184 -7.38 11.50 -11.83
C VAL A 184 -6.29 12.56 -11.80
N VAL A 185 -5.58 12.63 -10.68
CA VAL A 185 -4.58 13.68 -10.43
C VAL A 185 -3.16 13.26 -10.78
N GLY A 186 -2.92 11.96 -11.00
CA GLY A 186 -1.56 11.46 -11.16
C GLY A 186 -1.46 9.96 -11.36
N ILE A 187 -0.22 9.50 -11.30
CA ILE A 187 0.16 8.09 -11.38
C ILE A 187 1.07 7.72 -10.22
N MET A 188 1.07 6.44 -9.84
CA MET A 188 1.75 5.91 -8.67
C MET A 188 2.51 4.63 -9.03
N THR A 189 3.71 4.45 -8.48
CA THR A 189 4.36 3.13 -8.44
C THR A 189 4.85 2.79 -7.05
N ILE A 190 4.84 1.49 -6.74
CA ILE A 190 5.55 0.92 -5.58
C ILE A 190 7.03 0.69 -5.92
N GLY A 191 7.33 0.36 -7.18
CA GLY A 191 8.67 -0.01 -7.66
C GLY A 191 9.16 -1.39 -7.23
N ALA A 192 10.37 -1.73 -7.64
CA ALA A 192 11.16 -2.84 -7.13
C ALA A 192 11.48 -2.64 -5.63
N PHE A 193 11.66 -3.73 -4.91
CA PHE A 193 12.08 -3.64 -3.51
C PHE A 193 13.57 -3.30 -3.43
N ASP A 194 13.91 -2.30 -2.62
CA ASP A 194 15.28 -1.92 -2.24
C ASP A 194 16.27 -1.85 -3.43
N HIS A 195 15.94 -1.05 -4.45
CA HIS A 195 16.90 -0.74 -5.51
C HIS A 195 18.15 -0.07 -4.93
N ASP A 196 19.32 -0.55 -5.34
CA ASP A 196 20.62 -0.03 -4.91
C ASP A 196 21.00 1.19 -5.75
N LEU A 197 20.83 2.39 -5.17
CA LEU A 197 21.16 3.66 -5.82
C LEU A 197 22.64 3.81 -6.18
N SER A 198 23.55 3.00 -5.62
CA SER A 198 24.95 2.98 -6.05
C SER A 198 25.13 2.43 -7.47
N LYS A 199 24.14 1.67 -7.97
CA LYS A 199 24.10 1.14 -9.35
C LYS A 199 23.49 2.13 -10.34
N GLY A 200 23.14 3.34 -9.89
CA GLY A 200 22.54 4.39 -10.71
C GLY A 200 21.08 4.67 -10.36
N PRO A 201 20.43 5.56 -11.14
CA PRO A 201 19.06 5.99 -10.90
C PRO A 201 18.09 4.82 -10.83
N ASN A 202 17.06 4.95 -10.00
CA ASN A 202 16.04 3.91 -9.85
C ASN A 202 15.27 3.73 -11.18
N PRO A 203 15.34 2.56 -11.84
CA PRO A 203 14.70 2.32 -13.14
C PRO A 203 13.17 2.40 -13.08
N ASP A 204 12.57 2.11 -11.92
CA ASP A 204 11.13 2.23 -11.72
C ASP A 204 10.65 3.68 -11.81
N PHE A 205 11.43 4.61 -11.28
CA PHE A 205 11.11 6.04 -11.35
C PHE A 205 11.22 6.55 -12.79
N GLN A 206 12.23 6.10 -13.53
CA GLN A 206 12.37 6.42 -14.95
C GLN A 206 11.17 5.90 -15.76
N THR A 207 10.74 4.67 -15.49
CA THR A 207 9.57 4.07 -16.14
C THR A 207 8.30 4.86 -15.83
N LEU A 208 8.11 5.29 -14.57
CA LEU A 208 6.95 6.10 -14.19
C LEU A 208 6.96 7.48 -14.87
N ILE A 209 8.14 8.12 -14.95
CA ILE A 209 8.31 9.40 -15.66
C ILE A 209 7.95 9.24 -17.15
N GLN A 210 8.43 8.18 -17.81
CA GLN A 210 8.09 7.87 -19.21
C GLN A 210 6.58 7.63 -19.39
N CYS A 211 5.92 6.95 -18.43
CA CYS A 211 4.47 6.79 -18.45
C CYS A 211 3.75 8.15 -18.38
N ARG A 212 4.19 9.07 -17.52
CA ARG A 212 3.65 10.43 -17.47
C ARG A 212 3.84 11.15 -18.80
N GLU A 213 5.02 11.05 -19.41
CA GLU A 213 5.30 11.68 -20.71
C GLU A 213 4.42 11.11 -21.83
N ALA A 214 4.21 9.79 -21.85
CA ALA A 214 3.30 9.15 -22.80
C ALA A 214 1.85 9.65 -22.63
N ILE A 215 1.36 9.74 -21.39
CA ILE A 215 0.02 10.28 -21.08
C ILE A 215 -0.07 11.75 -21.51
N CYS A 216 0.92 12.57 -21.17
CA CYS A 216 0.96 13.99 -21.53
C CYS A 216 0.95 14.17 -23.05
N SER A 217 1.79 13.42 -23.77
CA SER A 217 1.87 13.49 -25.23
C SER A 217 0.59 13.01 -25.90
N LYS A 218 -0.02 11.92 -25.42
CA LYS A 218 -1.22 11.33 -26.02
C LYS A 218 -2.45 12.23 -25.86
N PHE A 219 -2.54 12.96 -24.74
CA PHE A 219 -3.73 13.75 -24.39
C PHE A 219 -3.50 15.27 -24.37
N GLY A 220 -2.32 15.75 -24.76
CA GLY A 220 -1.99 17.17 -24.79
C GLY A 220 -2.00 17.84 -23.41
N LEU A 221 -1.54 17.13 -22.38
CA LEU A 221 -1.52 17.62 -20.99
C LEU A 221 -0.13 18.18 -20.64
N ALA A 222 -0.10 19.22 -19.80
CA ALA A 222 1.15 19.69 -19.20
C ALA A 222 1.70 18.64 -18.21
N LYS A 223 3.03 18.49 -18.13
CA LYS A 223 3.67 17.51 -17.23
C LYS A 223 3.32 17.78 -15.77
N GLU A 224 3.17 19.05 -15.42
CA GLU A 224 2.83 19.56 -14.08
C GLU A 224 1.39 19.22 -13.67
N ALA A 225 0.53 18.88 -14.63
CA ALA A 225 -0.85 18.48 -14.36
C ALA A 225 -0.97 17.03 -13.86
N ILE A 226 0.12 16.24 -13.94
CA ILE A 226 0.13 14.83 -13.56
C ILE A 226 1.14 14.63 -12.41
N GLU A 227 0.59 14.42 -11.21
CA GLU A 227 1.35 14.09 -10.01
C GLU A 227 2.06 12.72 -10.17
N LEU A 228 3.25 12.60 -9.59
CA LEU A 228 4.02 11.35 -9.48
C LEU A 228 4.10 10.92 -8.02
N SER A 229 3.45 9.81 -7.69
CA SER A 229 3.57 9.18 -6.37
C SER A 229 4.61 8.05 -6.41
N MET A 230 5.82 8.36 -5.99
CA MET A 230 6.96 7.44 -5.94
C MET A 230 7.98 7.90 -4.90
N GLY A 231 8.79 6.98 -4.40
CA GLY A 231 9.72 7.24 -3.30
C GLY A 231 9.15 6.85 -1.93
N MET A 232 9.91 6.02 -1.23
CA MET A 232 9.66 5.53 0.11
C MET A 232 10.86 5.80 1.02
N SER A 233 10.86 5.30 2.25
CA SER A 233 11.88 5.57 3.27
C SER A 233 13.35 5.51 2.81
N ASN A 234 13.66 4.63 1.85
CA ASN A 234 15.04 4.35 1.40
C ASN A 234 15.47 5.17 0.18
N ASP A 235 14.52 5.75 -0.57
CA ASP A 235 14.78 6.35 -1.88
C ASP A 235 13.96 7.62 -2.16
N PHE A 236 13.29 8.19 -1.16
CA PHE A 236 12.43 9.36 -1.35
C PHE A 236 13.20 10.61 -1.79
N GLU A 237 14.45 10.82 -1.33
CA GLU A 237 15.25 11.96 -1.81
C GLU A 237 15.52 11.85 -3.30
N HIS A 238 16.00 10.68 -3.74
CA HIS A 238 16.20 10.42 -5.16
C HIS A 238 14.90 10.57 -5.95
N ALA A 239 13.78 10.08 -5.42
CA ALA A 239 12.47 10.24 -6.05
C ALA A 239 12.10 11.73 -6.22
N ILE A 240 12.36 12.57 -5.22
CA ILE A 240 12.12 14.02 -5.30
C ILE A 240 13.01 14.66 -6.36
N GLU A 241 14.29 14.33 -6.38
CA GLU A 241 15.29 14.87 -7.32
C GLU A 241 14.89 14.63 -8.77
N VAL A 242 14.27 13.48 -9.06
CA VAL A 242 13.79 13.10 -10.39
C VAL A 242 12.31 13.45 -10.64
N GLY A 243 11.66 14.15 -9.71
CA GLY A 243 10.36 14.80 -9.94
C GLY A 243 9.13 14.18 -9.28
N SER A 244 9.30 13.35 -8.25
CA SER A 244 8.18 12.90 -7.39
C SER A 244 7.48 14.08 -6.74
N THR A 245 6.15 14.10 -6.79
CA THR A 245 5.30 15.11 -6.12
C THR A 245 4.61 14.55 -4.88
N ASN A 246 4.69 13.23 -4.65
CA ASN A 246 4.06 12.57 -3.52
C ASN A 246 4.96 11.42 -3.03
N ILE A 247 5.66 11.63 -1.91
CA ILE A 247 6.52 10.62 -1.29
C ILE A 247 5.80 9.94 -0.12
N ARG A 248 6.08 8.65 0.11
CA ARG A 248 5.36 7.81 1.08
C ARG A 248 6.33 7.23 2.10
N VAL A 249 6.51 7.91 3.23
CA VAL A 249 7.55 7.58 4.22
C VAL A 249 6.92 6.99 5.49
N GLY A 250 7.40 5.82 5.92
CA GLY A 250 6.88 5.12 7.09
C GLY A 250 7.94 4.85 8.14
N SER A 251 8.82 3.88 7.87
CA SER A 251 9.85 3.41 8.83
C SER A 251 10.79 4.51 9.32
N THR A 252 11.12 5.50 8.48
CA THR A 252 11.97 6.63 8.88
C THR A 252 11.30 7.54 9.91
N ILE A 253 9.96 7.62 9.92
CA ILE A 253 9.18 8.46 10.86
C ILE A 253 8.78 7.67 12.10
N PHE A 254 8.28 6.45 11.92
CA PHE A 254 7.60 5.67 12.97
C PHE A 254 8.40 4.46 13.47
N GLY A 255 9.62 4.25 12.99
CA GLY A 255 10.44 3.08 13.33
C GLY A 255 9.94 1.76 12.72
N ALA A 256 10.60 0.66 13.10
CA ALA A 256 10.29 -0.69 12.61
C ALA A 256 8.86 -1.15 12.95
N ARG A 257 8.33 -2.12 12.20
CA ARG A 257 6.95 -2.60 12.38
C ARG A 257 6.83 -3.39 13.69
N ASN A 258 5.77 -3.12 14.44
CA ASN A 258 5.40 -3.94 15.60
C ASN A 258 4.57 -5.13 15.10
N TYR A 259 5.23 -6.25 14.83
CA TYR A 259 4.50 -7.51 14.63
C TYR A 259 3.92 -7.93 15.98
N LYS A 260 2.59 -7.86 16.14
CA LYS A 260 1.96 -8.59 17.24
C LYS A 260 2.24 -10.08 16.99
N PRO A 261 2.90 -10.82 17.90
CA PRO A 261 3.04 -12.25 17.74
C PRO A 261 1.65 -12.87 17.63
N LYS A 262 1.45 -13.77 16.67
CA LYS A 262 0.23 -14.57 16.61
C LYS A 262 0.15 -15.32 17.94
N VAL A 263 -0.93 -15.11 18.69
CA VAL A 263 -1.24 -15.94 19.85
C VAL A 263 -1.54 -17.32 19.29
N GLU A 264 -0.60 -18.26 19.44
CA GLU A 264 -0.89 -19.68 19.23
C GLU A 264 -1.93 -20.09 20.27
N VAL A 265 -3.17 -20.27 19.82
CA VAL A 265 -4.19 -20.91 20.64
C VAL A 265 -3.79 -22.38 20.74
N ALA A 266 -3.16 -22.75 21.85
CA ALA A 266 -2.92 -24.14 22.19
C ALA A 266 -4.26 -24.87 22.23
N GLN A 267 -4.49 -25.75 21.25
CA GLN A 267 -5.59 -26.71 21.30
C GLN A 267 -5.29 -27.68 22.45
N GLN A 268 -6.06 -27.57 23.53
CA GLN A 268 -6.12 -28.61 24.54
C GLN A 268 -7.11 -29.67 24.05
N ASP A 269 -6.59 -30.79 23.57
CA ASP A 269 -7.38 -32.00 23.35
C ASP A 269 -7.78 -32.60 24.70
N PRO A 270 -9.06 -32.94 24.94
CA PRO A 270 -9.46 -33.70 26.12
C PRO A 270 -9.11 -35.17 25.93
N VAL A 271 -8.29 -35.72 26.83
CA VAL A 271 -7.97 -37.14 26.94
C VAL A 271 -9.01 -37.88 27.80
N GLU A 272 -9.43 -39.04 27.26
CA GLU A 272 -9.96 -40.27 27.89
C GLU A 272 -11.43 -40.41 28.32
N LYS A 273 -12.06 -41.49 27.79
CA LYS A 273 -12.15 -42.77 28.53
C LYS A 273 -12.40 -43.99 27.62
N ALA A 274 -11.71 -45.08 27.95
CA ALA A 274 -11.69 -46.40 27.31
C ALA A 274 -12.87 -47.32 27.68
N SER A 275 -13.16 -48.35 26.86
CA SER A 275 -13.09 -49.78 27.25
C SER A 275 -13.83 -50.75 26.29
N LYS A 276 -13.22 -51.95 26.14
CA LYS A 276 -13.72 -53.32 25.78
C LYS A 276 -12.94 -53.94 24.62
N GLU A 277 -11.96 -54.81 24.86
CA GLU A 277 -11.99 -56.27 25.22
C GLU A 277 -11.95 -57.22 24.00
N GLN A 278 -10.77 -57.88 23.83
CA GLN A 278 -10.45 -59.29 23.48
C GLN A 278 -11.13 -59.97 22.26
N ALA A 279 -10.44 -60.25 21.14
CA ALA A 279 -9.51 -61.39 20.79
C ALA A 279 -10.23 -62.62 20.14
N PRO A 280 -9.54 -63.63 19.55
CA PRO A 280 -8.78 -63.64 18.28
C PRO A 280 -9.09 -64.85 17.35
N SER A 281 -8.75 -64.79 16.04
CA SER A 281 -8.46 -65.95 15.14
C SER A 281 -7.85 -65.38 13.83
N GLU A 282 -7.00 -66.01 13.02
CA GLU A 282 -6.60 -67.41 12.85
C GLU A 282 -5.28 -67.46 12.02
N ARG A 283 -4.66 -68.63 11.95
CA ARG A 283 -3.32 -68.92 11.38
C ARG A 283 -3.43 -69.56 9.98
N HIS A 284 -2.39 -69.31 9.17
CA HIS A 284 -1.77 -70.16 8.13
C HIS A 284 -2.50 -70.51 6.82
N GLY A 285 -1.74 -70.42 5.72
CA GLY A 285 -1.99 -71.09 4.44
C GLY A 285 -1.10 -70.57 3.30
N GLU A 286 -0.09 -71.36 2.91
CA GLU A 286 0.87 -71.13 1.83
C GLU A 286 0.30 -71.34 0.41
N SER A 287 1.14 -70.95 -0.58
CA SER A 287 1.20 -71.39 -1.99
C SER A 287 0.29 -70.61 -2.95
N SER A 288 0.61 -70.38 -4.23
CA SER A 288 1.76 -70.58 -5.12
C SER A 288 1.41 -69.92 -6.46
N HIS A 289 2.42 -69.61 -7.29
CA HIS A 289 2.33 -69.37 -8.75
C HIS A 289 1.52 -68.12 -9.22
N GLN A 290 1.82 -67.42 -10.32
CA GLN A 290 2.82 -67.49 -11.38
C GLN A 290 2.77 -66.12 -12.10
N ASP A 291 3.92 -65.67 -12.57
CA ASP A 291 4.20 -64.94 -13.82
C ASP A 291 3.08 -64.13 -14.51
N HIS A 292 3.38 -62.86 -14.80
CA HIS A 292 3.46 -62.39 -16.20
C HIS A 292 4.12 -61.01 -16.30
N ILE A 293 5.31 -61.00 -16.90
CA ILE A 293 5.98 -59.85 -17.53
C ILE A 293 5.75 -59.93 -19.04
N SER A 294 5.75 -58.76 -19.68
CA SER A 294 5.82 -58.50 -21.13
C SER A 294 4.47 -58.55 -21.86
N GLY A 295 4.11 -57.60 -22.71
CA GLY A 295 4.85 -56.53 -23.36
C GLY A 295 4.30 -56.33 -24.78
N MET A 296 4.54 -55.15 -25.34
CA MET A 296 4.40 -54.78 -26.77
C MET A 296 2.96 -54.64 -27.31
N ALA A 297 2.52 -53.45 -27.72
CA ALA A 297 2.91 -52.62 -28.87
C ALA A 297 2.08 -52.90 -30.13
N ASN A 298 1.65 -51.80 -30.73
CA ASN A 298 1.30 -51.56 -32.14
C ASN A 298 -0.11 -51.86 -32.69
N LEU A 299 -0.79 -50.74 -33.00
CA LEU A 299 -1.19 -50.24 -34.33
C LEU A 299 -2.43 -50.80 -35.05
N ALA A 300 -3.03 -49.88 -35.82
CA ALA A 300 -4.15 -49.95 -36.78
C ALA A 300 -5.54 -49.76 -36.13
N LEU A 301 -6.39 -48.83 -36.58
CA LEU A 301 -6.58 -48.14 -37.86
C LEU A 301 -7.09 -46.71 -37.63
#